data_AF-A0A9W6QSU8-F1
#
_entry.id   AF-A0A9W6QSU8-F1
#
_cell.length_a   1.000
_cell.length_b   1.000
_cell.length_c   1.000
_cell.angle_alpha   90.00
_cell.angle_beta   90.00
_cell.angle_gamma   90.00
#
_symmetry.space_group_name_H-M   'P 1'
#
loop_
_entity.id
_entity.type
_entity.pdbx_description
1 polymer ?
#
loop_
_entity_poly.entity_id
_entity_poly.type
_entity_poly.pdbx_seq_one_letter_code
_entity_poly.pdbx_strand_id
1 'polypeptide(L)'
;MQVFVSHAPSDRDVAAGLRADLAQLGRQVSLDRGEPTGQRWWEGVLQRVQRCDVFVLVASPAAVRSPGCLATLRYARALRRPVLVVTAVTTGLPADAETAPVFAPAGMEISERVPKLRGVLLALPAAPPLPDPLPPDPAVPYLDPIRQRLDEPGLEPAELRELLRQLRLRLRDEHERAAVWGLLVRLRARTDLPAPLAAEVEKVLAPGWQPDPERRVEKRYWDGQAWTTLVRHENREFNERRVPPPEATWSGDPTPARPRPTATARPAAKSKAVVRAQDRTRLLVIGGGVVVIAAAVVAGFVLFDPTSADPTAAAREFVDAVNIADTTVLAQLTCERDRSRAAEIFLRPGARFTLESVDDTTDPPSFTILATDSATTATDRRTYPMVEESGKWLVCQSPR
;
A
#
# COMPACT_ATOMS: atom_id res chain seq x y z
N MET A 1 -2.56 26.99 21.66
CA MET A 1 -3.45 25.83 21.52
C MET A 1 -4.07 25.84 20.14
N GLN A 2 -3.70 24.85 19.31
CA GLN A 2 -4.23 24.62 17.97
C GLN A 2 -5.42 23.67 18.04
N VAL A 3 -6.52 24.04 17.39
CA VAL A 3 -7.75 23.24 17.33
C VAL A 3 -8.01 22.85 15.89
N PHE A 4 -8.19 21.57 15.64
CA PHE A 4 -8.66 21.07 14.35
C PHE A 4 -10.13 20.70 14.45
N VAL A 5 -10.96 21.26 13.57
CA VAL A 5 -12.42 21.02 13.56
C VAL A 5 -12.77 20.23 12.31
N SER A 6 -13.20 18.99 12.49
CA SER A 6 -13.73 18.12 11.46
C SER A 6 -15.25 18.27 11.39
N HIS A 7 -15.79 18.53 10.19
CA HIS A 7 -17.23 18.70 9.99
C HIS A 7 -17.67 18.24 8.59
N ALA A 8 -18.94 17.89 8.40
CA ALA A 8 -19.47 17.65 7.07
C ALA A 8 -19.76 18.98 6.34
N PRO A 9 -19.81 19.00 5.00
CA PRO A 9 -20.16 20.22 4.25
C PRO A 9 -21.47 20.87 4.68
N SER A 10 -22.47 20.07 5.09
CA SER A 10 -23.76 20.55 5.61
C SER A 10 -23.67 21.31 6.94
N ASP A 11 -22.58 21.12 7.69
CA ASP A 11 -22.41 21.64 9.05
C ASP A 11 -21.52 22.89 9.09
N ARG A 12 -21.24 23.48 7.91
CA ARG A 12 -20.29 24.58 7.72
C ARG A 12 -20.60 25.79 8.60
N ASP A 13 -21.87 26.15 8.76
CA ASP A 13 -22.27 27.31 9.56
C ASP A 13 -22.03 27.08 11.05
N VAL A 14 -22.31 25.87 11.55
CA VAL A 14 -22.02 25.49 12.94
C VAL A 14 -20.51 25.49 13.19
N ALA A 15 -19.73 24.93 12.26
CA ALA A 15 -18.27 24.94 12.35
C ALA A 15 -17.68 26.37 12.29
N ALA A 16 -18.26 27.25 11.47
CA ALA A 16 -17.86 28.65 11.38
C ALA A 16 -18.17 29.42 12.68
N GLY A 17 -19.34 29.19 13.28
CA GLY A 17 -19.71 29.74 14.59
C GLY A 17 -18.77 29.26 15.70
N LEU A 18 -18.51 27.95 15.76
CA LEU A 18 -17.56 27.37 16.71
C LEU A 18 -16.15 27.96 16.54
N ARG A 19 -15.68 28.15 15.30
CA ARG A 19 -14.40 28.82 15.02
C ARG A 19 -14.38 30.23 15.60
N ALA A 20 -15.46 31.00 15.45
CA ALA A 20 -15.54 32.35 16.00
C ALA A 20 -15.50 32.34 17.53
N ASP A 21 -16.23 31.44 18.18
CA ASP A 21 -16.21 31.29 19.64
C ASP A 21 -14.82 30.89 20.16
N LEU A 22 -14.16 29.94 19.50
CA LEU A 22 -12.79 29.50 19.83
C LEU A 22 -11.76 30.62 19.59
N ALA A 23 -11.94 31.44 18.56
CA ALA A 23 -11.07 32.58 18.29
C ALA A 23 -11.16 33.65 19.39
N GLN A 24 -12.36 33.90 19.96
CA GLN A 24 -12.52 34.79 21.12
C GLN A 24 -11.75 34.28 22.35
N LEU A 25 -11.55 32.97 22.45
CA LEU A 25 -10.74 32.34 23.49
C LEU A 25 -9.23 32.30 23.15
N GLY A 26 -8.80 33.01 22.10
CA GLY A 26 -7.41 33.08 21.66
C GLY A 26 -6.87 31.76 21.08
N ARG A 27 -7.74 30.91 20.53
CA ARG A 27 -7.35 29.61 19.94
C ARG A 27 -7.10 29.74 18.45
N GLN A 28 -6.10 29.00 17.96
CA GLN A 28 -5.81 28.91 16.52
C GLN A 28 -6.64 27.75 15.95
N VAL A 29 -7.59 28.05 15.06
CA VAL A 29 -8.56 27.05 14.58
C VAL A 29 -8.35 26.76 13.10
N SER A 30 -8.21 25.47 12.78
CA SER A 30 -8.25 24.96 11.41
C SER A 30 -9.56 24.22 11.18
N LEU A 31 -10.28 24.57 10.12
CA LEU A 31 -11.49 23.85 9.69
C LEU A 31 -11.14 22.85 8.58
N ASP A 32 -11.63 21.63 8.69
CA ASP A 32 -11.70 20.72 7.55
C ASP A 32 -12.83 21.17 6.63
N ARG A 33 -12.50 21.60 5.42
CA ARG A 33 -13.54 22.04 4.47
C ARG A 33 -14.33 20.86 3.89
N GLY A 34 -13.91 19.61 4.15
CA GLY A 34 -14.60 18.41 3.69
C GLY A 34 -14.61 18.23 2.17
N GLU A 35 -13.93 19.10 1.43
CA GLU A 35 -13.85 19.12 -0.02
C GLU A 35 -12.38 18.98 -0.46
N PRO A 36 -12.07 18.05 -1.39
CA PRO A 36 -10.75 17.93 -1.98
C PRO A 36 -10.37 19.23 -2.69
N THR A 37 -9.60 20.07 -2.00
CA THR A 37 -9.16 21.37 -2.53
C THR A 37 -7.70 21.27 -2.94
N GLY A 38 -7.50 20.75 -4.15
CA GLY A 38 -6.19 20.61 -4.76
C GLY A 38 -5.46 19.32 -4.43
N GLN A 39 -4.31 19.14 -5.07
CA GLN A 39 -3.61 17.87 -5.18
C GLN A 39 -3.01 17.35 -3.85
N ARG A 40 -2.67 18.24 -2.91
CA ARG A 40 -2.10 17.89 -1.58
C ARG A 40 -3.08 18.05 -0.43
N TRP A 41 -4.38 18.07 -0.72
CA TRP A 41 -5.38 18.43 0.28
C TRP A 41 -5.34 17.49 1.50
N TRP A 42 -5.26 16.17 1.28
CA TRP A 42 -5.32 15.18 2.37
C TRP A 42 -4.07 15.23 3.26
N GLU A 43 -2.88 15.34 2.66
CA GLU A 43 -1.63 15.57 3.40
C GLU A 43 -1.74 16.82 4.29
N GLY A 44 -2.27 17.91 3.72
CA GLY A 44 -2.53 19.12 4.48
C GLY A 44 -3.50 18.92 5.64
N VAL A 45 -4.53 18.09 5.46
CA VAL A 45 -5.48 17.70 6.53
C VAL A 45 -4.74 16.92 7.62
N LEU A 46 -4.00 15.87 7.27
CA LEU A 46 -3.27 15.02 8.22
C LEU A 46 -2.24 15.80 9.02
N GLN A 47 -1.47 16.69 8.37
CA GLN A 47 -0.52 17.56 9.07
C GLN A 47 -1.20 18.47 10.09
N ARG A 48 -2.40 18.99 9.79
CA ARG A 48 -3.16 19.81 10.74
C ARG A 48 -3.72 18.98 11.90
N VAL A 49 -4.08 17.72 11.67
CA VAL A 49 -4.49 16.78 12.74
C VAL A 49 -3.28 16.42 13.62
N GLN A 50 -2.11 16.17 13.04
CA GLN A 50 -0.88 15.90 13.80
C GLN A 50 -0.47 17.07 14.71
N ARG A 51 -0.64 18.32 14.22
CA ARG A 51 -0.23 19.53 14.93
C ARG A 51 -1.26 20.05 15.94
N CYS A 52 -2.49 19.51 15.95
CA CYS A 52 -3.51 20.01 16.86
C CYS A 52 -3.25 19.58 18.31
N ASP A 53 -3.69 20.42 19.24
CA ASP A 53 -3.76 20.11 20.67
C ASP A 53 -5.13 19.55 21.04
N VAL A 54 -6.17 19.90 20.27
CA VAL A 54 -7.53 19.38 20.43
C VAL A 54 -8.11 19.09 19.05
N PHE A 55 -8.66 17.89 18.89
CA PHE A 55 -9.48 17.52 17.75
C PHE A 55 -10.95 17.70 18.12
N VAL A 56 -11.71 18.39 17.27
CA VAL A 56 -13.14 18.61 17.44
C VAL A 56 -13.90 17.94 16.31
N LEU A 57 -14.85 17.07 16.65
CA LEU A 57 -15.84 16.56 15.71
C LEU A 57 -17.12 17.37 15.84
N VAL A 58 -17.56 18.04 14.77
CA VAL A 58 -18.91 18.58 14.69
C VAL A 58 -19.85 17.44 14.33
N ALA A 59 -20.59 16.92 15.32
CA ALA A 59 -21.43 15.75 15.17
C ALA A 59 -22.78 16.10 14.55
N SER A 60 -23.06 15.46 13.42
CA SER A 60 -24.32 15.44 12.70
C SER A 60 -24.48 14.09 12.00
N PRO A 61 -25.69 13.69 11.55
CA PRO A 61 -25.86 12.49 10.76
C PRO A 61 -24.95 12.45 9.51
N ALA A 62 -24.66 13.60 8.90
CA ALA A 62 -23.76 13.67 7.74
C ALA A 62 -22.29 13.46 8.14
N ALA A 63 -21.84 14.06 9.23
CA ALA A 63 -20.47 13.94 9.70
C ALA A 63 -20.13 12.51 10.15
N VAL A 64 -21.03 11.84 10.88
CA VAL A 64 -20.79 10.47 11.37
C VAL A 64 -20.84 9.41 10.26
N ARG A 65 -21.33 9.75 9.07
CA ARG A 65 -21.28 8.92 7.86
C ARG A 65 -20.20 9.36 6.87
N SER A 66 -19.55 10.50 7.10
CA SER A 66 -18.54 11.04 6.20
C SER A 66 -17.23 10.27 6.36
N PRO A 67 -16.72 9.61 5.30
CA PRO A 67 -15.44 8.89 5.38
C PRO A 67 -14.29 9.79 5.86
N GLY A 68 -14.27 11.07 5.47
CA GLY A 68 -13.21 12.01 5.86
C GLY A 68 -13.26 12.38 7.34
N CYS A 69 -14.46 12.61 7.87
CA CYS A 69 -14.64 12.87 9.30
C CYS A 69 -14.25 11.66 10.15
N LEU A 70 -14.64 10.46 9.72
CA LEU A 70 -14.29 9.22 10.43
C LEU A 70 -12.79 8.92 10.33
N ALA A 71 -12.17 9.11 9.17
CA ALA A 71 -10.74 8.88 8.97
C ALA A 71 -9.90 9.84 9.84
N THR A 72 -10.23 11.13 9.85
CA THR A 72 -9.52 12.11 10.70
C THR A 72 -9.75 11.87 12.19
N LEU A 73 -10.96 11.47 12.60
CA LEU A 73 -11.26 11.10 13.99
C LEU A 73 -10.40 9.91 14.47
N ARG A 74 -10.38 8.82 13.69
CA ARG A 74 -9.56 7.64 14.00
C ARG A 74 -8.08 7.99 14.07
N TYR A 75 -7.61 8.83 13.14
CA TYR A 75 -6.22 9.26 13.13
C TYR A 75 -5.88 10.12 14.34
N ALA A 76 -6.74 11.07 14.71
CA ALA A 76 -6.58 11.87 15.92
C ALA A 76 -6.49 10.98 17.18
N ARG A 77 -7.32 9.92 17.26
CA ARG A 77 -7.24 8.92 18.34
C ARG A 77 -5.92 8.15 18.33
N ALA A 78 -5.47 7.67 17.18
CA ALA A 78 -4.17 6.98 17.06
C ALA A 78 -2.99 7.88 17.46
N LEU A 79 -3.08 9.19 17.17
CA LEU A 79 -2.12 10.22 17.57
C LEU A 79 -2.27 10.66 19.04
N ARG A 80 -3.24 10.11 19.77
CA ARG A 80 -3.60 10.44 21.16
C ARG A 80 -3.99 11.90 21.35
N ARG A 81 -4.57 12.54 20.33
CA ARG A 81 -5.11 13.90 20.44
C ARG A 81 -6.39 13.87 21.29
N PRO A 82 -6.55 14.76 22.28
CA PRO A 82 -7.81 14.95 22.98
C PRO A 82 -8.95 15.22 21.99
N VAL A 83 -10.06 14.49 22.12
CA VAL A 83 -11.24 14.62 21.25
C VAL A 83 -12.36 15.34 22.02
N LEU A 84 -12.95 16.34 21.39
CA LEU A 84 -14.17 17.01 21.83
C LEU A 84 -15.24 16.81 20.75
N VAL A 85 -16.47 16.47 21.16
CA VAL A 85 -17.61 16.40 20.25
C VAL A 85 -18.46 17.65 20.44
N VAL A 86 -18.80 18.31 19.33
CA VAL A 86 -19.73 19.45 19.32
C VAL A 86 -20.98 19.05 18.54
N THR A 87 -22.15 19.01 19.17
CA THR A 87 -23.36 18.56 18.46
C THR A 87 -23.92 19.68 17.58
N ALA A 88 -23.92 19.47 16.27
CA ALA A 88 -24.70 20.28 15.33
C ALA A 88 -26.16 19.78 15.26
N VAL A 89 -26.33 18.46 15.16
CA VAL A 89 -27.63 17.79 15.18
C VAL A 89 -27.49 16.51 16.01
N THR A 90 -28.44 16.24 16.91
CA THR A 90 -28.44 15.04 17.73
C THR A 90 -28.33 13.79 16.85
N THR A 91 -27.31 12.98 17.10
CA THR A 91 -27.02 11.77 16.33
C THR A 91 -26.26 10.76 17.19
N GLY A 92 -26.28 9.49 16.79
CA GLY A 92 -25.43 8.47 17.42
C GLY A 92 -23.96 8.73 17.09
N LEU A 93 -23.09 8.66 18.09
CA LEU A 93 -21.66 8.87 17.91
C LEU A 93 -20.98 7.58 17.45
N PRO A 94 -19.92 7.67 16.61
CA PRO A 94 -19.09 6.51 16.30
C PRO A 94 -18.33 6.04 17.55
N ALA A 95 -17.99 4.75 17.61
CA ALA A 95 -17.23 4.15 18.71
C ALA A 95 -15.97 4.95 19.09
N ASP A 96 -15.27 5.48 18.09
CA ASP A 96 -14.09 6.32 18.25
C ASP A 96 -14.35 7.65 19.01
N ALA A 97 -15.60 8.10 19.12
CA ALA A 97 -16.02 9.32 19.80
C ALA A 97 -16.90 9.09 21.04
N GLU A 98 -17.30 7.85 21.36
CA GLU A 98 -18.25 7.57 22.44
C GLU A 98 -17.80 8.06 23.82
N THR A 99 -16.50 7.99 24.10
CA THR A 99 -15.92 8.43 25.38
C THR A 99 -15.53 9.91 25.42
N ALA A 100 -15.69 10.63 24.30
CA ALA A 100 -15.32 12.03 24.24
C ALA A 100 -16.36 12.90 24.95
N PRO A 101 -15.94 13.97 25.67
CA PRO A 101 -16.87 14.96 26.18
C PRO A 101 -17.67 15.58 25.04
N VAL A 102 -18.94 15.84 25.31
CA VAL A 102 -19.89 16.41 24.35
C VAL A 102 -20.27 17.82 24.78
N PHE A 103 -20.14 18.78 23.86
CA PHE A 103 -20.61 20.15 24.00
C PHE A 103 -21.79 20.40 23.06
N ALA A 104 -22.95 20.77 23.60
CA ALA A 104 -24.16 21.01 22.83
C ALA A 104 -24.51 22.50 22.82
N PRO A 105 -24.12 23.27 21.79
CA PRO A 105 -24.32 24.73 21.75
C PRO A 105 -25.75 25.14 21.36
N ALA A 106 -26.62 24.22 20.97
CA ALA A 106 -27.96 24.52 20.48
C ALA A 106 -28.79 25.27 21.53
N GLY A 107 -29.37 26.40 21.14
CA GLY A 107 -30.18 27.25 22.02
C GLY A 107 -29.39 28.13 23.00
N MET A 108 -28.05 28.10 22.99
CA MET A 108 -27.23 28.96 23.85
C MET A 108 -26.92 30.29 23.19
N GLU A 109 -27.14 31.37 23.94
CA GLU A 109 -26.64 32.71 23.61
C GLU A 109 -25.11 32.76 23.72
N ILE A 110 -24.48 33.69 22.99
CA ILE A 110 -23.02 33.78 22.93
C ILE A 110 -22.36 34.03 24.30
N SER A 111 -23.03 34.80 25.17
CA SER A 111 -22.60 35.13 26.53
C SER A 111 -22.55 33.89 27.45
N GLU A 112 -23.31 32.85 27.13
CA GLU A 112 -23.31 31.57 27.85
C GLU A 112 -22.40 30.54 27.15
N ARG A 113 -22.46 30.50 25.82
CA ARG A 113 -21.78 29.52 24.97
C ARG A 113 -20.26 29.60 25.11
N VAL A 114 -19.68 30.81 25.08
CA VAL A 114 -18.22 31.01 25.14
C VAL A 114 -17.62 30.61 26.51
N PRO A 115 -18.18 31.03 27.67
CA PRO A 115 -17.70 30.56 28.96
C PRO A 115 -17.83 29.05 29.16
N LYS A 116 -18.93 28.43 28.72
CA LYS A 116 -19.11 26.97 28.79
C LYS A 116 -18.09 26.24 27.92
N LEU A 117 -17.88 26.69 26.68
CA LEU A 117 -16.86 26.14 25.80
C LEU A 117 -15.47 26.24 26.42
N ARG A 118 -15.12 27.38 27.03
CA ARG A 118 -13.87 27.54 27.77
C ARG A 118 -13.74 26.51 28.90
N GLY A 119 -14.79 26.31 29.69
CA GLY A 119 -14.81 25.32 30.77
C GLY A 119 -14.53 23.91 30.26
N VAL A 120 -15.21 23.50 29.17
CA VAL A 120 -14.98 22.19 28.55
C VAL A 120 -13.56 22.04 28.03
N LEU A 121 -13.01 23.07 27.38
CA LEU A 121 -11.63 23.03 26.87
C LEU A 121 -10.58 22.92 27.99
N LEU A 122 -10.81 23.55 29.15
CA LEU A 122 -9.91 23.45 30.30
C LEU A 122 -9.98 22.09 31.00
N ALA A 123 -11.10 21.39 30.87
CA ALA A 123 -11.28 20.04 31.42
C ALA A 123 -10.66 18.94 30.54
N LEU A 124 -10.30 19.25 29.29
CA LEU A 124 -9.63 18.30 28.41
C LEU A 124 -8.21 18.01 28.91
N PRO A 125 -7.73 16.76 28.77
CA PRO A 125 -6.33 16.46 29.04
C PRO A 125 -5.44 17.23 28.07
N ALA A 126 -4.24 17.59 28.53
CA ALA A 126 -3.22 18.14 27.64
C ALA A 126 -2.84 17.11 26.56
N ALA A 127 -2.61 17.58 25.33
CA ALA A 127 -2.18 16.69 24.26
C ALA A 127 -0.78 16.12 24.58
N PRO A 128 -0.62 14.79 24.62
CA PRO A 128 0.69 14.19 24.80
C PRO A 128 1.58 14.42 23.57
N PRO A 129 2.90 14.21 23.70
CA PRO A 129 3.79 14.11 22.55
C PRO A 129 3.29 13.08 21.53
N LEU A 130 3.55 13.35 20.26
CA LEU A 130 3.24 12.42 19.18
C LEU A 130 3.93 11.07 19.44
N PRO A 131 3.27 9.94 19.13
CA PRO A 131 3.89 8.63 19.22
C PRO A 131 5.08 8.52 18.24
N ASP A 132 6.09 7.74 18.63
CA ASP A 132 7.25 7.39 17.80
C ASP A 132 7.37 5.86 17.69
N PRO A 133 7.21 5.27 16.49
CA PRO A 133 6.91 5.93 15.21
C PRO A 133 5.47 6.48 15.15
N LEU A 134 5.22 7.42 14.23
CA LEU A 134 3.88 7.89 13.94
C LEU A 134 2.99 6.72 13.45
N PRO A 135 1.68 6.74 13.77
CA PRO A 135 0.74 5.81 13.17
C PRO A 135 0.70 5.98 11.64
N PRO A 136 0.38 4.92 10.89
CA PRO A 136 0.26 5.00 9.45
C PRO A 136 -0.78 6.05 9.05
N ASP A 137 -0.50 6.77 7.96
CA ASP A 137 -1.44 7.74 7.42
C ASP A 137 -2.76 7.03 7.04
N PRO A 138 -3.92 7.57 7.43
CA PRO A 138 -5.18 7.04 6.97
C PRO A 138 -5.32 7.29 5.47
N ALA A 139 -5.99 6.37 4.81
CA ALA A 139 -6.29 6.51 3.41
C ALA A 139 -7.11 7.74 3.04
N VAL A 140 -7.01 8.08 1.76
CA VAL A 140 -7.78 9.15 1.13
C VAL A 140 -9.28 8.80 1.18
N PRO A 141 -10.12 9.58 1.88
CA PRO A 141 -11.46 9.13 2.24
C PRO A 141 -12.41 8.88 1.06
N TYR A 142 -12.31 9.63 -0.04
CA TYR A 142 -13.19 9.45 -1.20
C TYR A 142 -12.83 8.24 -2.07
N LEU A 143 -11.69 7.60 -1.82
CA LEU A 143 -11.35 6.33 -2.43
C LEU A 143 -11.88 5.14 -1.62
N ASP A 144 -12.32 5.37 -0.37
CA ASP A 144 -12.86 4.34 0.50
C ASP A 144 -14.10 3.63 -0.09
N PRO A 145 -15.05 4.30 -0.78
CA PRO A 145 -16.13 3.60 -1.47
C PRO A 145 -15.65 2.61 -2.53
N ILE A 146 -14.60 2.95 -3.29
CA ILE A 146 -13.99 2.04 -4.28
C ILE A 146 -13.35 0.85 -3.55
N ARG A 147 -12.63 1.10 -2.45
CA ARG A 147 -12.06 0.04 -1.61
C ARG A 147 -13.13 -0.91 -1.08
N GLN A 148 -14.18 -0.36 -0.44
CA GLN A 148 -15.27 -1.16 0.12
C GLN A 148 -15.93 -2.00 -0.98
N ARG A 149 -16.15 -1.43 -2.16
CA ARG A 149 -16.72 -2.18 -3.28
C ARG A 149 -15.81 -3.32 -3.73
N LEU A 150 -14.50 -3.10 -3.80
CA LEU A 150 -13.52 -4.14 -4.12
C LEU A 150 -13.41 -5.24 -3.05
N ASP A 151 -13.89 -5.01 -1.83
CA ASP A 151 -13.94 -6.03 -0.77
C ASP A 151 -15.20 -6.91 -0.87
N GLU A 152 -16.22 -6.48 -1.61
CA GLU A 152 -17.46 -7.24 -1.75
C GLU A 152 -17.28 -8.44 -2.69
N PRO A 153 -17.76 -9.63 -2.32
CA PRO A 153 -17.70 -10.81 -3.17
C PRO A 153 -18.71 -10.73 -4.32
N GLY A 154 -18.41 -11.39 -5.44
CA GLY A 154 -19.39 -11.60 -6.52
C GLY A 154 -19.72 -10.33 -7.30
N LEU A 155 -18.70 -9.55 -7.66
CA LEU A 155 -18.90 -8.37 -8.52
C LEU A 155 -19.12 -8.80 -9.97
N GLU A 156 -20.09 -8.18 -10.63
CA GLU A 156 -20.34 -8.45 -12.05
C GLU A 156 -19.17 -7.99 -12.93
N PRO A 157 -18.86 -8.69 -14.05
CA PRO A 157 -17.77 -8.29 -14.94
C PRO A 157 -17.86 -6.85 -15.46
N ALA A 158 -19.07 -6.32 -15.64
CA ALA A 158 -19.28 -4.93 -16.05
C ALA A 158 -18.84 -3.93 -14.97
N GLU A 159 -19.05 -4.28 -13.71
CA GLU A 159 -18.69 -3.45 -12.57
C GLU A 159 -17.19 -3.47 -12.31
N LEU A 160 -16.54 -4.64 -12.38
CA LEU A 160 -15.08 -4.74 -12.32
C LEU A 160 -14.40 -3.91 -13.41
N ARG A 161 -14.99 -3.87 -14.62
CA ARG A 161 -14.49 -3.04 -15.73
C ARG A 161 -14.61 -1.55 -15.41
N GLU A 162 -15.73 -1.13 -14.82
CA GLU A 162 -15.95 0.25 -14.44
C GLU A 162 -15.02 0.68 -13.29
N LEU A 163 -14.81 -0.17 -12.28
CA LEU A 163 -13.85 0.07 -11.21
C LEU A 163 -12.42 0.22 -11.78
N LEU A 164 -11.99 -0.69 -12.65
CA LEU A 164 -10.67 -0.58 -13.32
C LEU A 164 -10.55 0.72 -14.12
N ARG A 165 -11.60 1.11 -14.87
CA ARG A 165 -11.62 2.36 -15.64
C ARG A 165 -11.46 3.58 -14.72
N GLN A 166 -12.17 3.62 -13.59
CA GLN A 166 -12.06 4.69 -12.59
C GLN A 166 -10.66 4.76 -11.97
N LEU A 167 -10.10 3.62 -11.56
CA LEU A 167 -8.75 3.55 -11.01
C LEU A 167 -7.70 4.04 -12.01
N ARG A 168 -7.79 3.65 -13.29
CA ARG A 168 -6.86 4.11 -14.34
C ARG A 168 -6.91 5.62 -14.58
N LEU A 169 -8.09 6.23 -14.47
CA LEU A 169 -8.22 7.68 -14.59
C LEU A 169 -7.55 8.39 -13.41
N ARG A 170 -7.75 7.88 -12.20
CA ARG A 170 -7.19 8.43 -10.96
C ARG A 170 -5.68 8.24 -10.84
N LEU A 171 -5.14 7.16 -11.41
CA LEU A 171 -3.69 6.88 -11.44
C LEU A 171 -2.86 8.00 -12.12
N ARG A 172 -3.51 8.84 -12.95
CA ARG A 172 -2.91 10.01 -13.57
C ARG A 172 -2.57 11.11 -12.56
N ASP A 173 -3.30 11.18 -11.45
CA ASP A 173 -2.98 12.07 -10.35
C ASP A 173 -1.82 11.47 -9.54
N GLU A 174 -0.69 12.17 -9.52
CA GLU A 174 0.51 11.75 -8.80
C GLU A 174 0.28 11.59 -7.29
N HIS A 175 -0.65 12.34 -6.72
CA HIS A 175 -0.92 12.33 -5.29
C HIS A 175 -1.88 11.19 -4.88
N GLU A 176 -2.75 10.76 -5.80
CA GLU A 176 -3.59 9.58 -5.61
C GLU A 176 -2.85 8.29 -5.99
N ARG A 177 -1.80 8.38 -6.79
CA ARG A 177 -1.12 7.23 -7.42
C ARG A 177 -0.78 6.13 -6.43
N ALA A 178 -0.16 6.46 -5.30
CA ALA A 178 0.18 5.49 -4.25
C ALA A 178 -1.04 4.74 -3.71
N ALA A 179 -2.12 5.47 -3.39
CA ALA A 179 -3.35 4.88 -2.88
C ALA A 179 -4.04 4.01 -3.95
N VAL A 180 -4.20 4.56 -5.16
CA VAL A 180 -4.79 3.86 -6.32
C VAL A 180 -4.01 2.60 -6.67
N TRP A 181 -2.67 2.60 -6.51
CA TRP A 181 -1.83 1.43 -6.69
C TRP A 181 -2.24 0.29 -5.75
N GLY A 182 -2.46 0.59 -4.46
CA GLY A 182 -2.97 -0.39 -3.49
C GLY A 182 -4.33 -0.97 -3.89
N LEU A 183 -5.24 -0.16 -4.44
CA LEU A 183 -6.53 -0.63 -4.94
C LEU A 183 -6.41 -1.52 -6.19
N LEU A 184 -5.47 -1.22 -7.08
CA LEU A 184 -5.17 -2.08 -8.23
C LEU A 184 -4.61 -3.44 -7.79
N VAL A 185 -3.75 -3.46 -6.78
CA VAL A 185 -3.23 -4.71 -6.20
C VAL A 185 -4.35 -5.49 -5.50
N ARG A 186 -5.28 -4.82 -4.83
CA ARG A 186 -6.48 -5.44 -4.26
C ARG A 186 -7.40 -6.02 -5.35
N LEU A 187 -7.60 -5.30 -6.44
CA LEU A 187 -8.33 -5.80 -7.63
C LEU A 187 -7.64 -7.04 -8.23
N ARG A 188 -6.31 -7.03 -8.34
CA ARG A 188 -5.51 -8.19 -8.80
C ARG A 188 -5.75 -9.44 -7.96
N ALA A 189 -5.95 -9.29 -6.64
CA ALA A 189 -6.11 -10.41 -5.72
C ALA A 189 -7.51 -11.10 -5.81
N ARG A 190 -8.44 -10.55 -6.61
CA ARG A 190 -9.79 -11.09 -6.73
C ARG A 190 -9.82 -12.38 -7.54
N THR A 191 -10.55 -13.37 -7.03
CA THR A 191 -10.75 -14.67 -7.70
C THR A 191 -11.79 -14.62 -8.83
N ASP A 192 -12.68 -13.63 -8.81
CA ASP A 192 -13.73 -13.41 -9.82
C ASP A 192 -13.30 -12.43 -10.94
N LEU A 193 -12.02 -12.04 -10.99
CA LEU A 193 -11.51 -11.14 -12.02
C LEU A 193 -11.44 -11.83 -13.40
N PRO A 194 -12.18 -11.37 -14.43
CA PRO A 194 -12.14 -11.98 -15.75
C PRO A 194 -10.74 -11.86 -16.39
N ALA A 195 -10.30 -12.90 -17.10
CA ALA A 195 -8.96 -12.96 -17.70
C ALA A 195 -8.56 -11.73 -18.56
N PRO A 196 -9.45 -11.13 -19.39
CA PRO A 196 -9.11 -9.91 -20.11
C PRO A 196 -8.81 -8.72 -19.19
N LEU A 197 -9.57 -8.57 -18.09
CA LEU A 197 -9.33 -7.51 -17.11
C LEU A 197 -8.09 -7.81 -16.28
N ALA A 198 -7.84 -9.06 -15.91
CA ALA A 198 -6.61 -9.47 -15.22
C ALA A 198 -5.38 -9.08 -16.06
N ALA A 199 -5.38 -9.38 -17.36
CA ALA A 199 -4.30 -8.98 -18.25
C ALA A 199 -4.12 -7.45 -18.35
N GLU A 200 -5.20 -6.67 -18.27
CA GLU A 200 -5.09 -5.21 -18.18
C GLU A 200 -4.50 -4.74 -16.85
N VAL A 201 -4.89 -5.36 -15.73
CA VAL A 201 -4.36 -5.06 -14.41
C VAL A 201 -2.86 -5.36 -14.36
N GLU A 202 -2.41 -6.50 -14.87
CA GLU A 202 -0.98 -6.84 -14.93
C GLU A 202 -0.18 -5.84 -15.78
N LYS A 203 -0.74 -5.34 -16.89
CA LYS A 203 -0.09 -4.28 -17.68
C LYS A 203 0.08 -2.99 -16.89
N VAL A 204 -0.89 -2.64 -16.04
CA VAL A 204 -0.82 -1.43 -15.20
C VAL A 204 0.16 -1.64 -14.04
N LEU A 205 0.16 -2.83 -13.44
CA LEU A 205 1.02 -3.21 -12.31
C LEU A 205 2.39 -3.77 -12.75
N ALA A 206 2.81 -3.49 -13.98
CA ALA A 206 4.12 -3.88 -14.46
C ALA A 206 5.24 -3.29 -13.57
N PRO A 207 6.42 -3.93 -13.50
CA PRO A 207 7.54 -3.44 -12.70
C PRO A 207 7.93 -2.00 -13.05
N GLY A 208 8.32 -1.23 -12.04
CA GLY A 208 8.73 0.15 -12.25
C GLY A 208 8.80 1.02 -11.00
N TRP A 209 9.37 2.21 -11.18
CA TRP A 209 9.43 3.25 -10.15
C TRP A 209 8.08 3.92 -9.95
N GLN A 210 7.54 3.84 -8.73
CA GLN A 210 6.28 4.48 -8.35
C GLN A 210 6.49 5.39 -7.13
N PRO A 211 5.60 6.36 -6.87
CA PRO A 211 5.60 7.11 -5.62
C PRO A 211 5.59 6.17 -4.42
N ASP A 212 6.43 6.45 -3.43
CA ASP A 212 6.52 5.61 -2.24
C ASP A 212 5.16 5.59 -1.50
N PRO A 213 4.56 4.40 -1.29
CA PRO A 213 3.25 4.28 -0.64
C PRO A 213 3.21 4.88 0.78
N GLU A 214 4.35 4.89 1.46
CA GLU A 214 4.50 5.46 2.80
C GLU A 214 5.06 6.90 2.79
N ARG A 215 5.34 7.45 1.61
CA ARG A 215 5.87 8.81 1.40
C ARG A 215 7.13 9.14 2.20
N ARG A 216 7.99 8.15 2.49
CA ARG A 216 9.28 8.35 3.17
C ARG A 216 10.36 8.83 2.21
N VAL A 217 10.25 8.41 0.95
CA VAL A 217 11.16 8.75 -0.15
C VAL A 217 10.36 9.19 -1.38
N GLU A 218 11.03 9.71 -2.40
CA GLU A 218 10.37 10.19 -3.62
C GLU A 218 9.72 9.03 -4.40
N LYS A 219 10.48 7.95 -4.64
CA LYS A 219 9.97 6.75 -5.32
C LYS A 219 10.48 5.48 -4.67
N ARG A 220 9.65 4.44 -4.74
CA ARG A 220 10.02 3.07 -4.38
C ARG A 220 9.82 2.18 -5.59
N TYR A 221 10.69 1.21 -5.76
CA TYR A 221 10.61 0.28 -6.87
C TYR A 221 9.59 -0.82 -6.57
N TRP A 222 8.63 -0.98 -7.50
CA TRP A 222 7.69 -2.09 -7.56
C TRP A 222 8.23 -3.13 -8.53
N ASP A 223 8.40 -4.38 -8.09
CA ASP A 223 8.96 -5.47 -8.92
C ASP A 223 7.90 -6.24 -9.72
N GLY A 224 6.68 -5.70 -9.81
CA GLY A 224 5.52 -6.39 -10.38
C GLY A 224 4.66 -7.10 -9.33
N GLN A 225 5.18 -7.38 -8.14
CA GLN A 225 4.50 -8.19 -7.11
C GLN A 225 4.43 -7.50 -5.75
N ALA A 226 5.53 -6.91 -5.31
CA ALA A 226 5.71 -6.25 -4.04
C ALA A 226 6.57 -4.99 -4.15
N TRP A 227 6.53 -4.18 -3.10
CA TRP A 227 7.45 -3.08 -2.92
C TRP A 227 8.82 -3.62 -2.49
N THR A 228 9.88 -3.13 -3.13
CA THR A 228 11.26 -3.55 -2.81
C THR A 228 11.94 -2.55 -1.86
N THR A 229 13.12 -2.92 -1.38
CA THR A 229 14.03 -2.02 -0.64
C THR A 229 14.66 -0.95 -1.51
N LEU A 230 14.59 -1.08 -2.83
CA LEU A 230 15.12 -0.10 -3.77
C LEU A 230 14.24 1.15 -3.78
N VAL A 231 14.90 2.28 -3.54
CA VAL A 231 14.29 3.59 -3.44
C VAL A 231 15.06 4.59 -4.27
N ARG A 232 14.38 5.64 -4.73
CA ARG A 232 14.97 6.72 -5.52
C ARG A 232 14.67 8.06 -4.88
N HIS A 233 15.67 8.93 -4.85
CA HIS A 233 15.59 10.31 -4.39
C HIS A 233 16.56 11.15 -5.20
N GLU A 234 16.11 12.28 -5.75
CA GLU A 234 16.95 13.16 -6.57
C GLU A 234 17.65 12.41 -7.73
N ASN A 235 16.91 11.49 -8.36
CA ASN A 235 17.41 10.59 -9.42
C ASN A 235 18.56 9.64 -9.02
N ARG A 236 18.87 9.48 -7.73
CA ARG A 236 19.82 8.48 -7.24
C ARG A 236 19.10 7.29 -6.65
N GLU A 237 19.55 6.09 -7.01
CA GLU A 237 19.05 4.81 -6.47
C GLU A 237 19.82 4.44 -5.20
N PHE A 238 19.12 3.93 -4.21
CA PHE A 238 19.73 3.43 -2.98
C PHE A 238 18.88 2.32 -2.37
N ASN A 239 19.51 1.51 -1.53
CA ASN A 239 18.87 0.42 -0.81
C ASN A 239 18.50 0.90 0.60
N GLU A 240 17.21 0.96 0.90
CA GLU A 240 16.73 1.29 2.24
C GLU A 240 16.88 0.07 3.16
N ARG A 241 17.60 0.23 4.28
CA ARG A 241 17.82 -0.86 5.26
C ARG A 241 16.55 -1.38 5.95
N ARG A 242 15.41 -0.71 5.79
CA ARG A 242 14.14 -1.11 6.39
C ARG A 242 13.42 -2.09 5.46
N VAL A 243 12.82 -3.11 6.05
CA VAL A 243 11.97 -4.05 5.30
C VAL A 243 10.84 -3.25 4.66
N PRO A 244 10.64 -3.34 3.33
CA PRO A 244 9.57 -2.62 2.66
C PRO A 244 8.22 -3.10 3.22
N PRO A 245 7.16 -2.27 3.13
CA PRO A 245 5.81 -2.75 3.46
C PRO A 245 5.56 -4.05 2.65
N PRO A 246 5.25 -5.17 3.33
CA PRO A 246 5.34 -6.50 2.74
C PRO A 246 4.35 -6.75 1.60
N GLU A 247 3.36 -5.87 1.45
CA GLU A 247 2.39 -5.87 0.37
C GLU A 247 2.13 -4.41 -0.03
N ALA A 248 1.54 -4.16 -1.20
CA ALA A 248 0.95 -2.86 -1.49
C ALA A 248 -0.31 -2.65 -0.63
N THR A 249 -0.12 -2.67 0.70
CA THR A 249 -1.18 -2.44 1.66
C THR A 249 -1.66 -1.00 1.49
N TRP A 250 -2.97 -0.87 1.43
CA TRP A 250 -3.64 0.41 1.49
C TRP A 250 -3.23 1.14 2.77
N SER A 251 -3.05 2.47 2.71
CA SER A 251 -2.74 3.27 3.89
C SER A 251 -3.86 3.12 4.93
N GLY A 252 -3.58 2.43 6.04
CA GLY A 252 -4.57 2.14 7.09
C GLY A 252 -5.14 0.72 7.12
N ASP A 253 -4.74 -0.19 6.21
CA ASP A 253 -4.92 -1.63 6.46
C ASP A 253 -4.05 -2.06 7.64
N PRO A 254 -4.52 -2.95 8.54
CA PRO A 254 -3.67 -3.53 9.57
C PRO A 254 -2.53 -4.29 8.89
N THR A 255 -1.29 -3.87 9.11
CA THR A 255 -0.11 -4.66 8.68
C THR A 255 -0.29 -6.08 9.23
N PRO A 256 -0.26 -7.14 8.41
CA PRO A 256 -0.36 -8.50 8.93
C PRO A 256 0.78 -8.70 9.93
N ALA A 257 0.43 -9.00 11.18
CA ALA A 257 1.41 -9.28 12.22
C ALA A 257 2.22 -10.50 11.78
N ARG A 258 3.53 -10.30 11.57
CA ARG A 258 4.46 -11.39 11.24
C ARG A 258 4.29 -12.49 12.30
N PRO A 259 3.98 -13.75 11.95
CA PRO A 259 3.99 -14.82 12.93
C PRO A 259 5.39 -14.85 13.56
N ARG A 260 5.45 -14.63 14.88
CA ARG A 260 6.66 -14.80 15.67
C ARG A 260 7.17 -16.21 15.39
N PRO A 261 8.44 -16.43 15.01
CA PRO A 261 8.94 -17.78 14.80
C PRO A 261 8.79 -18.53 16.11
N THR A 262 7.85 -19.47 16.15
CA THR A 262 7.69 -20.40 17.26
C THR A 262 8.98 -21.20 17.30
N ALA A 263 9.70 -21.08 18.41
CA ALA A 263 10.90 -21.87 18.67
C ALA A 263 10.62 -23.34 18.33
N THR A 264 11.44 -23.89 17.43
CA THR A 264 11.41 -25.29 17.01
C THR A 264 11.40 -26.21 18.22
N ALA A 265 10.26 -26.84 18.49
CA ALA A 265 10.21 -27.99 19.38
C ALA A 265 10.87 -29.19 18.67
N ARG A 266 11.83 -29.79 19.37
CA ARG A 266 12.57 -31.01 19.00
C ARG A 266 11.61 -32.12 18.55
N PRO A 267 11.93 -32.92 17.51
CA PRO A 267 11.06 -34.00 17.08
C PRO A 267 11.06 -35.12 18.13
N ALA A 268 9.86 -35.44 18.64
CA ALA A 268 9.62 -36.63 19.43
C ALA A 268 9.34 -37.84 18.54
N ALA A 269 9.62 -39.02 19.08
CA ALA A 269 9.86 -40.27 18.40
C ALA A 269 8.66 -40.88 17.67
N LYS A 270 9.03 -41.71 16.68
CA LYS A 270 8.20 -42.50 15.76
C LYS A 270 7.16 -43.37 16.48
N SER A 271 5.93 -43.36 15.99
CA SER A 271 4.99 -44.48 16.11
C SER A 271 4.54 -44.93 14.72
N LYS A 272 4.68 -46.23 14.48
CA LYS A 272 4.32 -46.93 13.25
C LYS A 272 2.80 -47.05 13.17
N ALA A 273 2.21 -46.65 12.06
CA ALA A 273 0.90 -47.12 11.65
C ALA A 273 0.99 -47.64 10.22
N VAL A 274 0.74 -48.94 10.11
CA VAL A 274 0.55 -49.70 8.87
C VAL A 274 -0.85 -49.37 8.34
N VAL A 275 -1.02 -49.23 7.02
CA VAL A 275 -2.00 -49.99 6.20
C VAL A 275 -2.11 -49.41 4.77
N ARG A 276 -1.95 -50.36 3.82
CA ARG A 276 -2.45 -50.50 2.44
C ARG A 276 -2.07 -49.52 1.33
N ALA A 277 -1.28 -50.08 0.42
CA ALA A 277 -1.28 -49.82 -1.01
C ALA A 277 -2.67 -49.97 -1.64
N GLN A 278 -3.01 -49.04 -2.53
CA GLN A 278 -3.91 -49.31 -3.64
C GLN A 278 -3.40 -48.62 -4.90
N ASP A 279 -2.90 -49.49 -5.76
CA ASP A 279 -2.46 -49.26 -7.13
C ASP A 279 -3.68 -48.96 -8.02
N ARG A 280 -3.61 -47.87 -8.80
CA ARG A 280 -4.40 -47.69 -10.02
C ARG A 280 -3.61 -46.88 -11.05
N THR A 281 -2.98 -47.65 -11.92
CA THR A 281 -2.57 -47.31 -13.28
C THR A 281 -3.70 -46.65 -14.09
N ARG A 282 -3.38 -45.62 -14.90
CA ARG A 282 -3.84 -45.49 -16.30
C ARG A 282 -3.02 -44.46 -17.07
N LEU A 283 -2.61 -44.89 -18.26
CA LEU A 283 -1.82 -44.21 -19.29
C LEU A 283 -2.62 -43.15 -20.06
N LEU A 284 -1.89 -42.10 -20.48
CA LEU A 284 -1.80 -41.41 -21.79
C LEU A 284 -2.96 -41.49 -22.79
N VAL A 285 -3.31 -40.34 -23.43
CA VAL A 285 -3.15 -40.08 -24.88
C VAL A 285 -3.11 -38.55 -25.17
N ILE A 286 -2.33 -38.24 -26.20
CA ILE A 286 -1.89 -37.00 -26.87
C ILE A 286 -3.01 -36.21 -27.59
N GLY A 287 -2.80 -34.89 -27.71
CA GLY A 287 -3.33 -34.00 -28.75
C GLY A 287 -3.24 -32.55 -28.27
N GLY A 288 -2.42 -31.64 -28.79
CA GLY A 288 -2.05 -31.40 -30.18
C GLY A 288 -2.71 -30.09 -30.61
N GLY A 289 -2.01 -28.95 -30.50
CA GLY A 289 -2.53 -27.65 -30.92
C GLY A 289 -1.68 -26.47 -30.43
N VAL A 290 -0.56 -26.20 -31.11
CA VAL A 290 0.23 -24.98 -30.94
C VAL A 290 -0.49 -23.86 -31.70
N VAL A 291 -1.02 -22.87 -30.99
CA VAL A 291 -1.45 -21.59 -31.58
C VAL A 291 -0.32 -20.60 -31.36
N VAL A 292 0.44 -20.31 -32.42
CA VAL A 292 1.39 -19.19 -32.47
C VAL A 292 0.56 -17.91 -32.65
N ILE A 293 0.29 -17.20 -31.56
CA ILE A 293 -0.22 -15.83 -31.63
C ILE A 293 1.00 -14.91 -31.70
N ALA A 294 1.30 -14.41 -32.88
CA ALA A 294 2.23 -13.31 -33.07
C ALA A 294 1.60 -12.04 -32.46
N ALA A 295 2.00 -11.69 -31.24
CA ALA A 295 1.64 -10.41 -30.63
C ALA A 295 2.57 -9.32 -31.18
N ALA A 296 2.03 -8.44 -32.02
CA ALA A 296 2.68 -7.21 -32.42
C ALA A 296 2.86 -6.31 -31.19
N VAL A 297 4.13 -6.05 -30.85
CA VAL A 297 4.56 -5.17 -29.76
C VAL A 297 4.21 -3.73 -30.13
N VAL A 298 3.27 -3.12 -29.40
CA VAL A 298 3.13 -1.66 -29.36
C VAL A 298 3.93 -1.20 -28.14
N ALA A 299 5.21 -0.93 -28.36
CA ALA A 299 6.12 -0.38 -27.36
C ALA A 299 5.76 1.09 -27.11
N GLY A 300 5.38 1.40 -25.87
CA GLY A 300 5.54 2.75 -25.33
C GLY A 300 7.03 2.99 -25.14
N PHE A 301 7.59 3.92 -25.91
CA PHE A 301 8.98 4.36 -25.83
C PHE A 301 9.27 4.98 -24.45
N VAL A 302 9.70 4.15 -23.51
CA VAL A 302 10.75 4.50 -22.56
C VAL A 302 12.02 3.89 -23.14
N LEU A 303 13.07 4.68 -23.31
CA LEU A 303 14.37 4.22 -23.78
C LEU A 303 14.92 3.21 -22.76
N PHE A 304 14.64 1.92 -22.99
CA PHE A 304 15.33 0.82 -22.33
C PHE A 304 16.69 0.72 -23.00
N ASP A 305 17.75 1.14 -22.30
CA ASP A 305 19.11 0.82 -22.72
C ASP A 305 19.31 -0.67 -22.38
N PRO A 306 19.42 -1.57 -23.37
CA PRO A 306 19.57 -2.99 -23.07
C PRO A 306 21.00 -3.17 -22.55
N THR A 307 21.12 -3.59 -21.30
CA THR A 307 22.35 -3.92 -20.55
C THR A 307 23.08 -2.74 -19.91
N SER A 308 22.75 -2.50 -18.65
CA SER A 308 23.41 -1.52 -17.79
C SER A 308 24.77 -2.02 -17.29
N ALA A 309 25.76 -1.12 -17.22
CA ALA A 309 27.07 -1.37 -16.61
C ALA A 309 27.02 -1.37 -15.06
N ASP A 310 25.83 -1.25 -14.49
CA ASP A 310 25.57 -1.15 -13.05
C ASP A 310 24.99 -2.49 -12.53
N PRO A 311 25.64 -3.16 -11.56
CA PRO A 311 25.12 -4.39 -10.95
C PRO A 311 23.70 -4.24 -10.40
N THR A 312 23.35 -3.06 -9.88
CA THR A 312 22.02 -2.81 -9.29
C THR A 312 20.93 -2.85 -10.35
N ALA A 313 21.15 -2.19 -11.48
CA ALA A 313 20.23 -2.18 -12.59
C ALA A 313 20.08 -3.57 -13.23
N ALA A 314 21.19 -4.31 -13.42
CA ALA A 314 21.15 -5.68 -13.93
C ALA A 314 20.39 -6.65 -13.00
N ALA A 315 20.57 -6.56 -11.68
CA ALA A 315 19.84 -7.36 -10.70
C ALA A 315 18.33 -7.07 -10.73
N ARG A 316 17.96 -5.79 -10.84
CA ARG A 316 16.58 -5.34 -10.97
C ARG A 316 15.93 -5.87 -12.26
N GLU A 317 16.58 -5.66 -13.41
CA GLU A 317 16.11 -6.13 -14.72
C GLU A 317 15.93 -7.66 -14.75
N PHE A 318 16.82 -8.40 -14.07
CA PHE A 318 16.73 -9.86 -13.96
C PHE A 318 15.48 -10.29 -13.19
N VAL A 319 15.22 -9.66 -12.03
CA VAL A 319 14.03 -9.95 -11.22
C VAL A 319 12.76 -9.62 -11.99
N ASP A 320 12.74 -8.49 -12.71
CA ASP A 320 11.61 -8.10 -13.57
C ASP A 320 11.34 -9.17 -14.62
N ALA A 321 12.37 -9.60 -15.37
CA ALA A 321 12.26 -10.59 -16.41
C ALA A 321 11.73 -11.94 -15.90
N VAL A 322 12.14 -12.35 -14.69
CA VAL A 322 11.58 -13.55 -14.03
C VAL A 322 10.09 -13.35 -13.72
N ASN A 323 9.71 -12.21 -13.12
CA ASN A 323 8.35 -11.96 -12.68
C ASN A 323 7.34 -11.81 -13.82
N ILE A 324 7.76 -11.28 -14.96
CA ILE A 324 6.91 -11.15 -16.17
C ILE A 324 7.09 -12.31 -17.16
N ALA A 325 7.93 -13.30 -16.82
CA ALA A 325 8.29 -14.44 -17.67
C ALA A 325 8.84 -14.04 -19.06
N ASP A 326 9.63 -12.97 -19.13
CA ASP A 326 10.32 -12.56 -20.36
C ASP A 326 11.57 -13.43 -20.58
N THR A 327 11.40 -14.50 -21.35
CA THR A 327 12.47 -15.45 -21.66
C THR A 327 13.59 -14.86 -22.49
N THR A 328 13.34 -13.78 -23.24
CA THR A 328 14.34 -13.15 -24.11
C THR A 328 15.29 -12.30 -23.27
N VAL A 329 14.74 -11.42 -22.43
CA VAL A 329 15.53 -10.59 -21.51
C VAL A 329 16.23 -11.46 -20.48
N LEU A 330 15.54 -12.48 -19.94
CA LEU A 330 16.14 -13.41 -18.98
C LEU A 330 17.38 -14.12 -19.55
N ALA A 331 17.34 -14.56 -20.81
CA ALA A 331 18.50 -15.17 -21.46
C ALA A 331 19.65 -14.15 -21.66
N GLN A 332 19.34 -12.89 -21.95
CA GLN A 332 20.35 -11.84 -22.11
C GLN A 332 21.02 -11.45 -20.80
N LEU A 333 20.31 -11.55 -19.67
CA LEU A 333 20.80 -11.24 -18.33
C LEU A 333 21.42 -12.45 -17.61
N THR A 334 21.43 -13.62 -18.25
CA THR A 334 22.02 -14.84 -17.71
C THR A 334 23.41 -15.05 -18.30
N CYS A 335 24.38 -15.43 -17.45
CA CYS A 335 25.76 -15.67 -17.88
C CYS A 335 25.88 -16.78 -18.91
N GLU A 336 26.93 -16.76 -19.73
CA GLU A 336 27.05 -17.61 -20.93
C GLU A 336 26.87 -19.11 -20.64
N ARG A 337 27.39 -19.57 -19.49
CA ARG A 337 27.27 -20.97 -19.05
C ARG A 337 25.83 -21.43 -18.84
N ASP A 338 24.97 -20.55 -18.32
CA ASP A 338 23.62 -20.89 -17.87
C ASP A 338 22.54 -20.39 -18.85
N ARG A 339 22.93 -19.59 -19.86
CA ARG A 339 22.04 -18.89 -20.82
C ARG A 339 21.04 -19.79 -21.52
N SER A 340 21.48 -20.94 -22.03
CA SER A 340 20.60 -21.88 -22.76
C SER A 340 19.53 -22.52 -21.87
N ARG A 341 19.73 -22.49 -20.55
CA ARG A 341 18.85 -23.08 -19.53
C ARG A 341 18.22 -22.02 -18.62
N ALA A 342 18.36 -20.74 -18.93
CA ALA A 342 17.92 -19.64 -18.07
C ALA A 342 16.45 -19.78 -17.64
N ALA A 343 15.57 -20.09 -18.60
CA ALA A 343 14.16 -20.34 -18.32
C ALA A 343 13.95 -21.54 -17.37
N GLU A 344 14.68 -22.64 -17.55
CA GLU A 344 14.57 -23.83 -16.69
C GLU A 344 15.08 -23.57 -15.26
N ILE A 345 16.12 -22.75 -15.13
CA ILE A 345 16.78 -22.49 -13.85
C ILE A 345 15.94 -21.51 -13.02
N PHE A 346 15.47 -20.43 -13.65
CA PHE A 346 14.93 -19.27 -12.95
C PHE A 346 13.40 -19.15 -13.04
N LEU A 347 12.77 -19.63 -14.11
CA LEU A 347 11.32 -19.64 -14.19
C LEU A 347 10.77 -20.91 -13.54
N ARG A 348 9.91 -20.73 -12.54
CA ARG A 348 9.08 -21.82 -12.01
C ARG A 348 7.63 -21.37 -12.04
N PRO A 349 6.69 -22.23 -12.46
CA PRO A 349 5.27 -21.90 -12.44
C PRO A 349 4.84 -21.43 -11.05
N GLY A 350 4.32 -20.21 -10.96
CA GLY A 350 3.86 -19.61 -9.70
C GLY A 350 4.96 -19.08 -8.77
N ALA A 351 6.25 -19.24 -9.09
CA ALA A 351 7.31 -18.60 -8.32
C ALA A 351 7.47 -17.13 -8.71
N ARG A 352 7.68 -16.27 -7.70
CA ARG A 352 7.83 -14.82 -7.83
C ARG A 352 9.06 -14.38 -7.08
N PHE A 353 9.86 -13.48 -7.63
CA PHE A 353 11.07 -12.96 -6.99
C PHE A 353 10.84 -11.54 -6.53
N THR A 354 11.25 -11.24 -5.29
CA THR A 354 11.32 -9.87 -4.79
C THR A 354 12.75 -9.52 -4.46
N LEU A 355 13.25 -8.43 -5.05
CA LEU A 355 14.60 -7.94 -4.81
C LEU A 355 14.70 -7.34 -3.40
N GLU A 356 15.46 -7.99 -2.52
CA GLU A 356 15.65 -7.52 -1.14
C GLU A 356 16.92 -6.70 -0.97
N SER A 357 17.99 -7.03 -1.68
CA SER A 357 19.22 -6.25 -1.63
C SER A 357 20.12 -6.52 -2.82
N VAL A 358 20.87 -5.50 -3.21
CA VAL A 358 22.07 -5.63 -4.05
C VAL A 358 23.27 -5.22 -3.20
N ASP A 359 24.32 -6.03 -3.24
CA ASP A 359 25.64 -5.76 -2.68
C ASP A 359 26.62 -5.61 -3.85
N ASP A 360 26.85 -4.36 -4.23
CA ASP A 360 27.79 -3.97 -5.30
C ASP A 360 29.23 -3.83 -4.79
N THR A 361 29.45 -4.03 -3.49
CA THR A 361 30.77 -3.92 -2.85
C THR A 361 31.52 -5.25 -2.77
N THR A 362 30.83 -6.37 -2.97
CA THR A 362 31.46 -7.70 -3.02
C THR A 362 32.10 -7.96 -4.39
N ASP A 363 33.12 -8.84 -4.42
CA ASP A 363 33.73 -9.32 -5.65
C ASP A 363 33.61 -10.86 -5.74
N PRO A 364 32.75 -11.41 -6.60
CA PRO A 364 31.83 -10.68 -7.49
C PRO A 364 30.67 -9.98 -6.73
N PRO A 365 30.04 -8.95 -7.33
CA PRO A 365 28.79 -8.37 -6.83
C PRO A 365 27.71 -9.46 -6.69
N SER A 366 26.77 -9.24 -5.78
CA SER A 366 25.67 -10.20 -5.58
C SER A 366 24.38 -9.50 -5.21
N PHE A 367 23.26 -10.20 -5.40
CA PHE A 367 21.96 -9.72 -4.94
C PHE A 367 21.15 -10.83 -4.30
N THR A 368 20.30 -10.44 -3.36
CA THR A 368 19.42 -11.34 -2.60
C THR A 368 17.97 -11.10 -3.00
N ILE A 369 17.26 -12.19 -3.24
CA ILE A 369 15.83 -12.20 -3.51
C ILE A 369 15.07 -13.04 -2.50
N LEU A 370 13.79 -12.71 -2.32
CA LEU A 370 12.78 -13.53 -1.70
C LEU A 370 11.94 -14.20 -2.80
N ALA A 371 12.09 -15.52 -2.97
CA ALA A 371 11.24 -16.29 -3.87
C ALA A 371 9.96 -16.69 -3.14
N THR A 372 8.80 -16.37 -3.70
CA THR A 372 7.48 -16.71 -3.12
C THR A 372 6.71 -17.61 -4.09
N ASP A 373 6.18 -18.72 -3.60
CA ASP A 373 5.29 -19.60 -4.35
C ASP A 373 3.84 -19.12 -4.22
N SER A 374 3.21 -18.75 -5.33
CA SER A 374 1.87 -18.16 -5.32
C SER A 374 0.76 -19.12 -4.92
N ALA A 375 0.98 -20.44 -5.02
CA ALA A 375 -0.02 -21.44 -4.68
C ALA A 375 0.03 -21.81 -3.19
N THR A 376 1.23 -21.85 -2.62
CA THR A 376 1.47 -22.29 -1.24
C THR A 376 1.82 -21.17 -0.28
N THR A 377 2.09 -19.97 -0.78
CA THR A 377 2.65 -18.81 -0.04
C THR A 377 4.00 -19.10 0.62
N ALA A 378 4.64 -20.23 0.30
CA ALA A 378 5.95 -20.57 0.82
C ALA A 378 7.00 -19.59 0.29
N THR A 379 7.92 -19.19 1.15
CA THR A 379 9.00 -18.26 0.81
C THR A 379 10.37 -18.91 0.97
N ASP A 380 11.29 -18.56 0.07
CA ASP A 380 12.67 -19.07 0.04
C ASP A 380 13.63 -17.94 -0.35
N ARG A 381 14.63 -17.68 0.50
CA ARG A 381 15.58 -16.57 0.30
C ARG A 381 16.79 -17.07 -0.47
N ARG A 382 17.18 -16.39 -1.56
CA ARG A 382 18.28 -16.80 -2.43
C ARG A 382 19.20 -15.64 -2.74
N THR A 383 20.51 -15.92 -2.77
CA THR A 383 21.53 -14.97 -3.23
C THR A 383 22.15 -15.48 -4.52
N TYR A 384 22.22 -14.61 -5.52
CA TYR A 384 22.82 -14.89 -6.81
C TYR A 384 24.06 -14.01 -7.02
N PRO A 385 25.20 -14.61 -7.45
CA PRO A 385 26.36 -13.84 -7.86
C PRO A 385 26.15 -13.24 -9.26
N MET A 386 26.83 -12.12 -9.51
CA MET A 386 26.84 -11.43 -10.79
C MET A 386 28.25 -11.42 -11.36
N VAL A 387 28.42 -11.81 -12.62
CA VAL A 387 29.72 -11.82 -13.29
C VAL A 387 29.73 -10.81 -14.41
N GLU A 388 30.88 -10.16 -14.63
CA GLU A 388 31.04 -9.26 -15.76
C GLU A 388 31.48 -10.06 -17.01
N GLU A 389 30.63 -10.10 -18.03
CA GLU A 389 30.93 -10.70 -19.33
C GLU A 389 30.74 -9.65 -20.42
N SER A 390 31.79 -9.38 -21.19
CA SER A 390 31.77 -8.39 -22.28
C SER A 390 31.27 -6.99 -21.84
N GLY A 391 31.69 -6.54 -20.65
CA GLY A 391 31.32 -5.23 -20.11
C GLY A 391 29.90 -5.14 -19.54
N LYS A 392 29.26 -6.29 -19.25
CA LYS A 392 27.88 -6.38 -18.78
C LYS A 392 27.80 -7.29 -17.56
N TRP A 393 27.04 -6.88 -16.56
CA TRP A 393 26.79 -7.71 -15.39
C TRP A 393 25.69 -8.72 -15.68
N LEU A 394 26.00 -10.00 -15.52
CA LEU A 394 25.11 -11.13 -15.79
C LEU A 394 24.94 -12.01 -14.56
N VAL A 395 23.75 -12.57 -14.40
CA VAL A 395 23.40 -13.45 -13.28
C VAL A 395 23.82 -14.88 -13.61
N CYS A 396 24.54 -15.50 -12.69
CA CYS A 396 24.85 -16.94 -12.77
C CYS A 396 24.06 -17.73 -11.72
N GLN A 397 23.80 -19.00 -12.02
CA GLN A 397 23.38 -19.94 -10.99
C GLN A 397 24.51 -20.10 -9.97
N SER A 398 24.18 -19.96 -8.69
CA SER A 398 25.13 -20.20 -7.60
C SER A 398 25.68 -21.63 -7.71
N PRO A 399 27.01 -21.83 -7.62
CA PRO A 399 27.59 -23.17 -7.62
C PRO A 399 27.02 -23.95 -6.44
N ARG A 400 26.58 -25.19 -6.70
CA ARG A 400 26.03 -26.10 -5.68
C ARG A 400 27.09 -26.61 -4.73
#